data_AF-A0A3M1ZLM6-F1
#
_entry.id   AF-A0A3M1ZLM6-F1
#
_cell.length_a   1.000
_cell.length_b   1.000
_cell.length_c   1.000
_cell.angle_alpha   90.00
_cell.angle_beta   90.00
_cell.angle_gamma   90.00
#
_symmetry.space_group_name_H-M   'P 1'
#
loop_
_entity.id
_entity.type
_entity.pdbx_description
1 polymer ?
#
loop_
_entity_poly.entity_id
_entity_poly.type
_entity_poly.pdbx_seq_one_letter_code
_entity_poly.pdbx_strand_id
1 'polypeptide(L)'
;MALPSQQDLQRIIQEGDADLLVKVALELGKGLARQLTTSQIRNIFGTVRQIEMSWSPQADEEEQKWAARQLMLLKPKLAYQAKRERGRGVTMLAEVLTPAIDMVGNDREKFQNFVDFFEAILAYHTAHSGF
;
A
#
# COMPACT_ATOMS: atom_id res chain seq x y z
N MET A 1 2.62 -0.56 17.20
CA MET A 1 3.68 -0.11 16.27
C MET A 1 3.49 1.38 16.03
N ALA A 2 4.55 2.10 15.67
CA ALA A 2 4.43 3.47 15.19
C ALA A 2 3.98 3.48 13.73
N LEU A 3 3.12 4.41 13.36
CA LEU A 3 2.82 4.71 11.95
C LEU A 3 3.95 5.57 11.38
N PRO A 4 4.30 5.43 10.09
CA PRO A 4 5.28 6.29 9.44
C PRO A 4 4.80 7.75 9.48
N SER A 5 5.74 8.68 9.57
CA SER A 5 5.42 10.10 9.47
C SER A 5 5.04 10.48 8.03
N GLN A 6 4.37 11.63 7.86
CA GLN A 6 4.15 12.21 6.54
C GLN A 6 5.46 12.40 5.76
N GLN A 7 6.53 12.79 6.45
CA GLN A 7 7.84 12.98 5.84
C GLN A 7 8.44 11.64 5.36
N ASP A 8 8.29 10.56 6.13
CA ASP A 8 8.77 9.24 5.70
C ASP A 8 8.01 8.79 4.44
N LEU A 9 6.69 8.94 4.43
CA LEU A 9 5.88 8.58 3.27
C LEU A 9 6.23 9.44 2.05
N GLN A 10 6.51 10.73 2.22
CA GLN A 10 6.94 11.59 1.13
C GLN A 10 8.25 11.09 0.52
N ARG A 11 9.26 10.78 1.35
CA ARG A 11 10.55 10.28 0.87
C ARG A 11 10.42 8.92 0.17
N ILE A 12 9.58 8.04 0.69
CA ILE A 12 9.34 6.72 0.10
C ILE A 12 8.60 6.87 -1.24
N ILE A 13 7.48 7.58 -1.27
CA ILE A 13 6.56 7.60 -2.43
C ILE A 13 7.02 8.58 -3.50
N GLN A 14 7.45 9.79 -3.12
CA GLN A 14 7.74 10.86 -4.05
C GLN A 14 9.22 10.96 -4.42
N GLU A 15 10.12 10.59 -3.51
CA GLU A 15 11.58 10.67 -3.74
C GLU A 15 12.23 9.31 -4.04
N GLY A 16 11.49 8.20 -3.86
CA GLY A 16 11.99 6.85 -4.15
C GLY A 16 13.06 6.34 -3.19
N ASP A 17 13.04 6.76 -1.91
CA ASP A 17 14.03 6.33 -0.91
C ASP A 17 13.85 4.84 -0.53
N ALA A 18 14.58 3.98 -1.25
CA ALA A 18 14.52 2.53 -1.07
C ALA A 18 15.02 2.04 0.31
N ASP A 19 16.04 2.70 0.86
CA ASP A 19 16.58 2.32 2.17
C ASP A 19 15.57 2.61 3.29
N LEU A 20 14.89 3.76 3.21
CA LEU A 20 13.82 4.10 4.14
C LEU A 20 12.60 3.21 3.94
N LEU A 21 12.24 2.92 2.68
CA LEU A 21 11.14 2.01 2.32
C LEU A 21 11.31 0.68 3.03
N VAL A 22 12.47 0.02 2.89
CA VAL A 22 12.74 -1.29 3.50
C VAL A 22 12.63 -1.22 5.02
N LYS A 23 13.20 -0.19 5.65
CA LYS A 23 13.16 -0.02 7.11
C LYS A 23 11.73 0.16 7.63
N VAL A 24 10.96 1.05 7.00
CA VAL A 24 9.57 1.32 7.38
C VAL A 24 8.70 0.10 7.12
N ALA A 25 8.86 -0.55 5.96
CA ALA A 25 8.10 -1.75 5.60
C ALA A 25 8.36 -2.92 6.56
N LEU A 26 9.59 -3.09 7.04
CA LEU A 26 9.94 -4.10 8.04
C LEU A 26 9.16 -3.92 9.35
N GLU A 27 9.20 -2.71 9.90
CA GLU A 27 8.48 -2.39 11.14
C GLU A 27 6.96 -2.47 10.92
N LEU A 28 6.51 -2.07 9.74
CA LEU A 28 5.11 -2.19 9.34
C LEU A 28 4.62 -3.64 9.30
N GLY A 29 5.35 -4.49 8.56
CA GLY A 29 5.03 -5.89 8.39
C GLY A 29 5.01 -6.65 9.72
N LYS A 30 6.02 -6.45 10.58
CA LYS A 30 6.07 -7.04 11.93
C LYS A 30 4.86 -6.69 12.79
N GLY A 31 4.47 -5.41 12.80
CA GLY A 31 3.36 -4.95 13.61
C GLY A 31 2.00 -5.46 13.10
N LEU A 32 1.83 -5.48 11.78
CA LEU A 32 0.62 -5.98 11.13
C LEU A 32 0.47 -7.50 11.23
N ALA A 33 1.57 -8.27 11.28
CA ALA A 33 1.54 -9.73 11.38
C ALA A 33 0.73 -10.24 12.59
N ARG A 34 0.63 -9.43 13.65
CA ARG A 34 -0.11 -9.73 14.88
C ARG A 34 -1.59 -9.33 14.84
N GLN A 35 -2.03 -8.60 13.81
CA GLN A 35 -3.33 -7.93 13.78
C GLN A 35 -4.12 -8.18 12.49
N LEU A 36 -3.43 -8.65 11.44
CA LEU A 36 -3.96 -8.85 10.10
C LEU A 36 -3.56 -10.25 9.62
N THR A 37 -4.51 -11.02 9.08
CA THR A 37 -4.20 -12.34 8.52
C THR A 37 -3.55 -12.21 7.14
N THR A 38 -2.76 -13.21 6.74
CA THR A 38 -2.13 -13.27 5.42
C THR A 38 -3.14 -13.14 4.29
N SER A 39 -4.32 -13.76 4.43
CA SER A 39 -5.39 -13.67 3.43
C SER A 39 -5.95 -12.25 3.29
N GLN A 40 -6.12 -11.52 4.39
CA GLN A 40 -6.63 -10.15 4.35
C GLN A 40 -5.65 -9.21 3.63
N ILE A 41 -4.38 -9.22 4.01
CA ILE A 41 -3.38 -8.35 3.37
C ILE A 41 -3.16 -8.71 1.90
N ARG A 42 -3.13 -10.01 1.56
CA ARG A 42 -2.99 -10.48 0.18
C ARG A 42 -4.17 -10.07 -0.70
N ASN A 43 -5.40 -10.12 -0.17
CA ASN A 43 -6.58 -9.69 -0.93
C ASN A 43 -6.54 -8.20 -1.29
N ILE A 44 -6.03 -7.36 -0.37
CA ILE A 44 -5.86 -5.92 -0.62
C ILE A 44 -4.74 -5.70 -1.63
N PHE A 45 -3.58 -6.35 -1.44
CA PHE A 45 -2.45 -6.27 -2.38
C PHE A 45 -2.81 -6.76 -3.78
N GLY A 46 -3.64 -7.80 -3.90
CA GLY A 46 -4.15 -8.27 -5.19
C GLY A 46 -4.93 -7.20 -5.96
N THR A 47 -5.69 -6.35 -5.26
CA THR A 47 -6.35 -5.20 -5.90
C THR A 47 -5.32 -4.20 -6.43
N VAL A 48 -4.24 -3.95 -5.68
CA VAL A 48 -3.15 -3.04 -6.11
C VAL A 48 -2.41 -3.60 -7.32
N ARG A 49 -2.06 -4.89 -7.33
CA ARG A 49 -1.46 -5.56 -8.48
C ARG A 49 -2.34 -5.51 -9.73
N GLN A 50 -3.67 -5.61 -9.58
CA GLN A 50 -4.59 -5.43 -10.71
C GLN A 50 -4.52 -4.02 -11.31
N ILE A 51 -4.44 -2.98 -10.47
CA ILE A 51 -4.29 -1.60 -10.93
C ILE A 51 -2.94 -1.43 -11.64
N GLU A 52 -1.88 -2.04 -11.11
CA GLU A 52 -0.54 -1.96 -11.69
C GLU A 52 -0.43 -2.60 -13.06
N MET A 53 -1.09 -3.75 -13.28
CA MET A 53 -1.13 -4.37 -14.61
C MET A 53 -1.78 -3.46 -15.65
N SER A 54 -2.79 -2.67 -15.27
CA SER A 54 -3.44 -1.72 -16.17
C SER A 54 -2.66 -0.43 -16.34
N TRP A 55 -1.91 0.00 -15.31
CA TRP A 55 -1.02 1.15 -15.40
C TRP A 55 0.36 0.72 -15.92
N SER A 56 0.42 0.10 -17.10
CA SER A 56 1.71 -0.32 -17.66
C SER A 56 2.53 0.87 -18.19
N PRO A 57 3.85 0.73 -18.40
CA PRO A 57 4.65 1.77 -19.07
C PRO A 57 4.20 2.06 -20.51
N GLN A 58 3.44 1.15 -21.13
CA GLN A 58 2.87 1.31 -22.47
C GLN A 58 1.43 1.81 -22.46
N ALA A 59 0.86 2.10 -21.28
CA ALA A 59 -0.53 2.49 -21.14
C ALA A 59 -0.81 3.83 -21.84
N ASP A 60 -1.93 3.89 -22.56
CA ASP A 60 -2.40 5.15 -23.16
C ASP A 60 -2.97 6.12 -22.11
N GLU A 61 -3.34 7.33 -22.53
CA GLU A 61 -3.84 8.36 -21.61
C GLU A 61 -5.15 7.96 -20.90
N GLU A 62 -6.03 7.19 -21.58
CA GLU A 62 -7.28 6.73 -20.97
C GLU A 62 -7.02 5.64 -19.93
N GLU A 63 -6.13 4.69 -20.24
CA GLU A 63 -5.70 3.64 -19.33
C GLU A 63 -5.01 4.20 -18.08
N GLN A 64 -4.14 5.20 -18.25
CA GLN A 64 -3.48 5.89 -17.13
C GLN A 64 -4.51 6.61 -16.22
N LYS A 65 -5.46 7.35 -16.81
CA LYS A 65 -6.53 8.03 -16.05
C LYS A 65 -7.41 7.02 -15.33
N TRP A 66 -7.73 5.90 -15.97
CA TRP A 66 -8.50 4.84 -15.36
C TRP A 66 -7.77 4.24 -14.15
N ALA A 67 -6.49 3.93 -14.29
CA ALA A 67 -5.69 3.34 -13.22
C ALA A 67 -5.53 4.29 -12.03
N ALA A 68 -5.21 5.57 -12.28
CA ALA A 68 -5.15 6.59 -11.23
C ALA A 68 -6.49 6.73 -10.49
N ARG A 69 -7.62 6.67 -11.21
CA ARG A 69 -8.96 6.63 -10.59
C ARG A 69 -9.18 5.38 -9.75
N GLN A 70 -8.77 4.20 -10.21
CA GLN A 70 -8.92 2.96 -9.43
C GLN A 70 -8.09 3.01 -8.14
N LEU A 71 -6.87 3.56 -8.20
CA LEU A 71 -6.04 3.79 -7.02
C LEU A 71 -6.74 4.69 -6.00
N MET A 72 -7.33 5.81 -6.46
CA MET A 72 -8.09 6.71 -5.60
C MET A 72 -9.31 6.04 -4.96
N LEU A 73 -9.99 5.16 -5.69
CA LEU A 73 -11.13 4.38 -5.18
C LEU A 73 -10.73 3.25 -4.21
N LEU A 74 -9.45 2.94 -4.08
CA LEU A 74 -8.97 2.02 -3.06
C LEU A 74 -9.19 2.58 -1.65
N LYS A 75 -9.10 3.90 -1.46
CA LYS A 75 -9.31 4.58 -0.16
C LYS A 75 -10.69 4.27 0.47
N PRO A 76 -11.83 4.51 -0.19
CA PRO A 76 -13.14 4.16 0.37
C PRO A 76 -13.33 2.64 0.53
N LYS A 77 -12.71 1.81 -0.33
CA LYS A 77 -12.75 0.34 -0.19
C LYS A 77 -12.03 -0.11 1.09
N LEU A 78 -10.86 0.46 1.37
CA LEU A 78 -10.09 0.22 2.60
C LEU A 78 -10.87 0.68 3.83
N ALA A 79 -11.46 1.87 3.80
CA ALA A 79 -12.26 2.40 4.91
C ALA A 79 -13.47 1.51 5.24
N TYR A 80 -14.16 1.00 4.21
CA TYR A 80 -15.27 0.06 4.41
C TYR A 80 -14.80 -1.27 4.99
N GLN A 81 -13.72 -1.85 4.47
CA GLN A 81 -13.15 -3.09 5.00
C GLN A 81 -12.69 -2.91 6.46
N ALA A 82 -12.04 -1.79 6.79
CA ALA A 82 -11.60 -1.46 8.14
C ALA A 82 -12.78 -1.41 9.13
N LYS A 83 -13.93 -0.88 8.72
CA LYS A 83 -15.14 -0.83 9.55
C LYS A 83 -15.81 -2.20 9.72
N ARG A 84 -15.71 -3.07 8.72
CA ARG A 84 -16.37 -4.39 8.72
C ARG A 84 -15.60 -5.42 9.55
N GLU A 85 -14.28 -5.32 9.57
CA GLU A 85 -13.43 -6.24 10.31
C GLU A 85 -13.45 -5.94 11.82
N ARG A 86 -13.46 -7.01 12.64
CA ARG A 86 -13.49 -6.87 14.11
C ARG A 86 -12.12 -6.47 14.71
N GLY A 87 -11.06 -6.53 13.92
CA GLY A 87 -9.68 -6.27 14.34
C GLY A 87 -9.15 -4.94 13.83
N ARG A 88 -8.04 -4.48 14.42
CA ARG A 88 -7.39 -3.22 14.03
C ARG A 88 -6.45 -3.34 12.83
N GLY A 89 -6.14 -4.55 12.36
CA GLY A 89 -5.16 -4.77 11.30
C GLY A 89 -5.48 -4.02 10.00
N VAL A 90 -6.74 -4.07 9.54
CA VAL A 90 -7.15 -3.37 8.31
C VAL A 90 -7.19 -1.85 8.53
N THR A 91 -7.64 -1.39 9.71
CA THR A 91 -7.61 0.03 10.08
C THR A 91 -6.18 0.58 10.04
N MET A 92 -5.23 -0.11 10.66
CA MET A 92 -3.83 0.30 10.69
C MET A 92 -3.22 0.31 9.29
N LEU A 93 -3.54 -0.70 8.46
CA LEU A 93 -3.11 -0.70 7.07
C LEU A 93 -3.72 0.47 6.29
N ALA A 94 -4.99 0.78 6.49
CA ALA A 94 -5.65 1.92 5.85
C ALA A 94 -5.05 3.26 6.28
N GLU A 95 -4.66 3.42 7.55
CA GLU A 95 -3.97 4.61 8.07
C GLU A 95 -2.61 4.85 7.41
N VAL A 96 -1.94 3.78 6.94
CA VAL A 96 -0.69 3.88 6.17
C VAL A 96 -0.96 4.12 4.68
N LEU A 97 -1.82 3.30 4.08
CA LEU A 97 -1.99 3.29 2.61
C LEU A 97 -2.76 4.52 2.11
N THR A 98 -3.69 5.07 2.88
CA THR A 98 -4.49 6.23 2.45
C THR A 98 -3.63 7.47 2.15
N PRO A 99 -2.78 7.96 3.09
CA PRO A 99 -1.89 9.08 2.78
C PRO A 99 -0.84 8.73 1.73
N ALA A 100 -0.36 7.48 1.67
CA ALA A 100 0.56 7.05 0.62
C ALA A 100 -0.08 7.14 -0.78
N ILE A 101 -1.36 6.74 -0.91
CA ILE A 101 -2.14 6.89 -2.16
C ILE A 101 -2.26 8.36 -2.56
N ASP A 102 -2.51 9.26 -1.60
CA ASP A 102 -2.63 10.70 -1.89
C ASP A 102 -1.31 11.28 -2.44
N MET A 103 -0.16 10.75 -2.02
CA MET A 103 1.16 11.18 -2.47
C MET A 103 1.53 10.70 -3.88
N VAL A 104 0.83 9.68 -4.41
CA VAL A 104 1.05 9.17 -5.78
C VAL A 104 0.55 10.15 -6.83
N GLY A 105 -0.67 10.68 -6.67
CA GLY A 105 -1.32 11.50 -7.70
C GLY A 105 -1.53 10.75 -9.02
N ASN A 106 -1.22 11.41 -10.15
CA ASN A 106 -1.29 10.83 -11.50
C ASN A 106 0.10 10.42 -12.03
N ASP A 107 1.04 10.13 -11.14
CA ASP A 107 2.42 9.84 -11.49
C ASP A 107 2.71 8.34 -11.40
N ARG A 108 3.14 7.76 -12.53
CA ARG A 108 3.39 6.32 -12.63
C ARG A 108 4.61 5.87 -11.83
N GLU A 109 5.64 6.70 -11.73
CA GLU A 109 6.85 6.38 -10.98
C GLU A 109 6.53 6.35 -9.48
N LYS A 110 5.81 7.37 -9.00
CA LYS A 110 5.34 7.40 -7.61
C LYS A 110 4.39 6.24 -7.30
N PHE A 111 3.57 5.84 -8.28
CA PHE A 111 2.74 4.65 -8.14
C PHE A 111 3.60 3.37 -8.03
N GLN A 112 4.71 3.25 -8.76
CA GLN A 112 5.61 2.11 -8.58
C GLN A 112 6.20 2.09 -7.17
N ASN A 113 6.67 3.23 -6.67
CA ASN A 113 7.18 3.34 -5.31
C ASN A 113 6.14 2.92 -4.26
N PHE A 114 4.87 3.25 -4.48
CA PHE A 114 3.76 2.78 -3.65
C PHE A 114 3.57 1.26 -3.70
N VAL A 115 3.61 0.66 -4.90
CA VAL A 115 3.49 -0.79 -5.08
C VAL A 115 4.63 -1.51 -4.37
N ASP A 116 5.87 -1.06 -4.60
CA ASP A 116 7.07 -1.65 -4.01
C ASP A 116 7.04 -1.55 -2.48
N PHE A 117 6.58 -0.40 -1.95
CA PHE A 117 6.39 -0.22 -0.52
C PHE A 117 5.35 -1.19 0.06
N PHE A 118 4.20 -1.33 -0.59
CA PHE A 118 3.16 -2.24 -0.09
C PHE A 118 3.56 -3.72 -0.24
N GLU A 119 4.28 -4.06 -1.31
CA GLU A 119 4.86 -5.39 -1.49
C GLU A 119 5.86 -5.72 -0.38
N ALA A 120 6.75 -4.79 -0.03
CA ALA A 120 7.68 -4.97 1.07
C ALA A 120 6.95 -5.18 2.42
N ILE A 121 5.89 -4.41 2.68
CA ILE A 121 5.05 -4.61 3.88
C ILE A 121 4.45 -6.03 3.88
N LEU A 122 3.90 -6.48 2.75
CA LEU A 122 3.32 -7.82 2.61
C LEU A 122 4.37 -8.91 2.83
N ALA A 123 5.57 -8.75 2.26
CA ALA A 123 6.66 -9.72 2.40
C ALA A 123 7.10 -9.85 3.86
N TYR A 124 7.34 -8.73 4.55
CA TYR A 124 7.71 -8.75 5.96
C TYR A 124 6.58 -9.20 6.88
N HIS A 125 5.33 -8.84 6.58
CA HIS A 125 4.15 -9.38 7.26
C HIS A 125 4.15 -10.91 7.18
N THR A 126 4.24 -11.45 5.96
CA THR A 126 4.21 -12.89 5.70
C THR A 126 5.34 -13.62 6.41
N ALA A 127 6.55 -13.05 6.40
CA ALA A 127 7.71 -13.62 7.09
C ALA A 127 7.53 -13.71 8.62
N HIS A 128 6.75 -12.81 9.22
CA HIS A 128 6.53 -12.76 10.67
C HIS A 128 5.19 -13.36 11.11
N SER A 129 4.30 -13.70 10.17
CA SER A 129 3.00 -14.33 10.47
C SER A 129 3.09 -15.81 10.79
N GLY A 130 4.26 -16.44 10.65
CA GLY A 130 4.52 -17.83 11.06
C GLY A 130 3.49 -18.81 10.49
N PHE A 131 3.60 -19.11 9.19
CA PHE A 131 2.73 -20.05 8.49
C PHE A 131 2.37 -21.30 9.30
#